data_AF-A0A3D8YJS5-F1
#
_entry.id   AF-A0A3D8YJS5-F1
#
_cell.length_a   1.000
_cell.length_b   1.000
_cell.length_c   1.000
_cell.angle_alpha   90.00
_cell.angle_beta   90.00
_cell.angle_gamma   90.00
#
_symmetry.space_group_name_H-M   'P 1'
#
loop_
_entity.id
_entity.type
_entity.pdbx_description
1 polymer ?
#
loop_
_entity_poly.entity_id
_entity_poly.type
_entity_poly.pdbx_seq_one_letter_code
_entity_poly.pdbx_strand_id
1 'polypeptide(L)'
;MSQRSQWKSSTGFILASAGSAIGLGALWKFPYMAGMFGGGAFLFMFLAFTILVGLPLLIMEFAVGQLGRTYTTELFGQLTGRKWLNGIAWIGNLAVFVLFSFYSVIGGWIIVYFGFVLAQLFHIVPTHLHDLQFQAIISQPLYVVTGQAIFIALTCGIVMRGVQQGLEKASKLMMPLLLVFLIIIVVKTLSLDGAMDGVRFLFQPRVSEINMESMLFALGQSFFALSLGTTGMMTYASYASTDMPIKTSALTILIMNIAIAILAGLAIFPALETFGYQAKEGPGLLFIILPLVFEKIQFGTLFYAIFLVLFLFAALTSSISLLELNVSNFTRNNNRKRPTMALIISLAVFIVGVPATLSFGPLSHIQFGAGSIFDNMDFVFSNILLPIGALASMLAIGYAMEKVRLKTGFGNDPLKLFAIWYIFIRYILPVVILLVFILQLV
;
A
#
# COMPACT_ATOMS: atom_id res chain seq x y z
N MET A 1 2.83 2.92 -32.52
CA MET A 1 2.82 2.76 -31.06
C MET A 1 2.90 1.27 -30.75
N SER A 2 3.84 0.84 -29.88
CA SER A 2 3.88 -0.53 -29.37
C SER A 2 2.48 -0.99 -28.94
N GLN A 3 2.02 -2.14 -29.43
CA GLN A 3 0.73 -2.69 -29.02
C GLN A 3 0.72 -3.13 -27.54
N ARG A 4 1.89 -3.32 -26.92
CA ARG A 4 2.08 -3.85 -25.57
C ARG A 4 2.72 -2.82 -24.64
N SER A 5 2.20 -2.77 -23.42
CA SER A 5 2.69 -1.95 -22.31
C SER A 5 4.08 -2.38 -21.85
N GLN A 6 5.00 -1.42 -21.68
CA GLN A 6 6.35 -1.66 -21.15
C GLN A 6 6.83 -0.44 -20.35
N TRP A 7 7.70 -0.66 -19.36
CA TRP A 7 8.40 0.45 -18.69
C TRP A 7 9.40 1.10 -19.65
N LYS A 8 9.57 2.43 -19.58
CA LYS A 8 10.58 3.15 -20.35
C LYS A 8 11.96 3.06 -19.68
N SER A 9 12.00 2.94 -18.35
CA SER A 9 13.25 2.91 -17.58
C SER A 9 13.16 2.04 -16.33
N SER A 10 14.30 1.54 -15.85
CA SER A 10 14.43 0.85 -14.56
C SER A 10 13.97 1.72 -13.39
N THR A 11 14.31 3.01 -13.39
CA THR A 11 13.83 3.97 -12.39
C THR A 11 12.31 4.09 -12.39
N GLY A 12 11.68 4.06 -13.57
CA GLY A 12 10.23 4.09 -13.70
C GLY A 12 9.57 2.89 -13.04
N PHE A 13 10.09 1.68 -13.29
CA PHE A 13 9.66 0.46 -12.63
C PHE A 13 9.85 0.53 -11.12
N ILE A 14 11.06 0.87 -10.65
CA ILE A 14 11.38 0.94 -9.22
C ILE A 14 10.48 1.93 -8.49
N LEU A 15 10.32 3.16 -9.01
CA LEU A 15 9.50 4.17 -8.35
C LEU A 15 8.01 3.81 -8.38
N ALA A 16 7.51 3.20 -9.45
CA ALA A 16 6.13 2.76 -9.51
C ALA A 16 5.85 1.60 -8.55
N SER A 17 6.73 0.59 -8.51
CA SER A 17 6.62 -0.50 -7.54
C SER A 17 6.79 0.00 -6.10
N ALA A 18 7.73 0.91 -5.84
CA ALA A 18 7.88 1.56 -4.55
C ALA A 18 6.61 2.35 -4.18
N GLY A 19 6.00 3.10 -5.11
CA GLY A 19 4.76 3.82 -4.85
C GLY A 19 3.54 2.93 -4.66
N SER A 20 3.54 1.72 -5.23
CA SER A 20 2.54 0.71 -4.89
C SER A 20 2.71 0.24 -3.44
N ALA A 21 3.94 -0.07 -3.03
CA ALA A 21 4.32 -0.57 -1.71
C ALA A 21 4.12 0.46 -0.60
N ILE A 22 4.57 1.69 -0.84
CA ILE A 22 4.53 2.82 0.09
C ILE A 22 3.19 3.54 -0.06
N GLY A 23 2.15 2.94 0.51
CA GLY A 23 0.81 3.52 0.58
C GLY A 23 0.48 4.10 1.95
N LEU A 24 -0.82 4.34 2.16
CA LEU A 24 -1.36 4.75 3.45
C LEU A 24 -0.82 3.91 4.61
N GLY A 25 -0.83 2.57 4.48
CA GLY A 25 -0.33 1.63 5.48
C GLY A 25 1.06 1.96 6.02
N ALA A 26 2.02 2.28 5.15
CA ALA A 26 3.38 2.59 5.56
C ALA A 26 3.49 3.88 6.39
N LEU A 27 2.60 4.86 6.14
CA LEU A 27 2.68 6.18 6.76
C LEU A 27 1.97 6.29 8.11
N TRP A 28 0.95 5.46 8.37
CA TRP A 28 0.15 5.53 9.61
C TRP A 28 0.09 4.24 10.43
N LYS A 29 0.13 3.06 9.77
CA LYS A 29 -0.09 1.75 10.40
C LYS A 29 1.22 1.29 11.02
N PHE A 30 2.34 1.49 10.33
CA PHE A 30 3.64 1.23 10.92
C PHE A 30 3.87 2.08 12.20
N PRO A 31 3.71 3.43 12.18
CA PRO A 31 3.84 4.22 13.41
C PRO A 31 2.87 3.77 14.49
N TYR A 32 1.59 3.55 14.18
CA TYR A 32 0.63 3.04 15.16
C TYR A 32 1.10 1.72 15.81
N MET A 33 1.46 0.72 14.99
CA MET A 33 1.90 -0.58 15.49
C MET A 33 3.21 -0.51 16.29
N ALA A 34 4.16 0.31 15.84
CA ALA A 34 5.39 0.55 16.60
C ALA A 34 5.08 1.17 17.97
N GLY A 35 4.09 2.07 18.05
CA GLY A 35 3.69 2.67 19.30
C GLY A 35 3.04 1.69 20.27
N MET A 36 2.22 0.78 19.73
CA MET A 36 1.51 -0.24 20.52
C MET A 36 2.41 -1.39 20.99
N PHE A 37 3.43 -1.77 20.21
CA PHE A 37 4.17 -3.03 20.41
C PHE A 37 5.65 -2.86 20.73
N GLY A 38 6.02 -1.90 21.58
CA GLY A 38 7.39 -1.80 22.10
C GLY A 38 8.39 -1.03 21.25
N GLY A 39 7.90 -0.15 20.36
CA GLY A 39 8.72 0.85 19.66
C GLY A 39 9.81 0.22 18.82
N GLY A 40 11.06 0.40 19.28
CA GLY A 40 12.25 -0.11 18.59
C GLY A 40 12.27 -1.63 18.47
N ALA A 41 11.62 -2.34 19.40
CA ALA A 41 11.54 -3.79 19.40
C ALA A 41 10.62 -4.28 18.25
N PHE A 42 9.46 -3.65 18.07
CA PHE A 42 8.59 -3.88 16.91
C PHE A 42 9.28 -3.50 15.61
N LEU A 43 9.94 -2.33 15.55
CA LEU A 43 10.68 -1.90 14.36
C LEU A 43 11.70 -2.97 13.95
N PHE A 44 12.51 -3.49 14.89
CA PHE A 44 13.49 -4.52 14.58
C PHE A 44 12.83 -5.80 14.03
N MET A 45 11.75 -6.29 14.66
CA MET A 45 11.01 -7.45 14.15
C MET A 45 10.44 -7.22 12.76
N PHE A 46 9.82 -6.05 12.54
CA PHE A 46 9.30 -5.65 11.23
C PHE A 46 10.41 -5.64 10.16
N LEU A 47 11.58 -5.07 10.46
CA LEU A 47 12.72 -5.08 9.54
C LEU A 47 13.19 -6.51 9.24
N ALA A 48 13.31 -7.35 10.27
CA ALA A 48 13.71 -8.74 10.11
C ALA A 48 12.72 -9.51 9.22
N PHE A 49 11.42 -9.40 9.46
CA PHE A 49 10.41 -10.06 8.62
C PHE A 49 10.37 -9.48 7.20
N THR A 50 10.51 -8.17 7.04
CA THR A 50 10.50 -7.57 5.68
C THR A 50 11.72 -8.01 4.86
N ILE A 51 12.89 -8.17 5.49
CA ILE A 51 14.10 -8.67 4.83
C ILE A 51 14.04 -10.19 4.60
N LEU A 52 13.66 -10.96 5.61
CA LEU A 52 13.73 -12.42 5.56
C LEU A 52 12.54 -13.06 4.85
N VAL A 53 11.36 -12.44 4.90
CA VAL A 53 10.12 -12.97 4.31
C VAL A 53 9.68 -12.14 3.11
N GLY A 54 9.56 -10.82 3.30
CA GLY A 54 9.08 -9.90 2.28
C GLY A 54 9.96 -9.87 1.02
N LEU A 55 11.27 -9.69 1.17
CA LEU A 55 12.19 -9.57 0.03
C LEU A 55 12.25 -10.85 -0.83
N PRO A 56 12.41 -12.08 -0.29
CA PRO A 56 12.36 -13.29 -1.10
C PRO A 56 11.07 -13.42 -1.90
N LEU A 57 9.94 -13.04 -1.30
CA LEU A 57 8.64 -13.10 -1.94
C LEU A 57 8.48 -12.04 -3.03
N LEU A 58 8.98 -10.82 -2.80
CA LEU A 58 9.01 -9.77 -3.83
C LEU A 58 9.88 -10.18 -5.04
N ILE A 59 11.06 -10.77 -4.79
CA ILE A 59 11.92 -11.31 -5.85
C ILE A 59 11.17 -12.40 -6.65
N MET A 60 10.39 -13.24 -5.97
CA MET A 60 9.56 -14.26 -6.60
C MET A 60 8.50 -13.65 -7.51
N GLU A 61 7.71 -12.70 -7.02
CA GLU A 61 6.68 -12.04 -7.83
C GLU A 61 7.30 -11.34 -9.05
N PHE A 62 8.45 -10.68 -8.87
CA PHE A 62 9.15 -10.02 -9.97
C PHE A 62 9.71 -11.00 -11.00
N ALA A 63 10.37 -12.08 -10.57
CA ALA A 63 10.89 -13.10 -11.46
C ALA A 63 9.77 -13.73 -12.29
N VAL A 64 8.67 -14.08 -11.65
CA VAL A 64 7.52 -14.74 -12.28
C VAL A 64 6.80 -13.79 -13.24
N GLY A 65 6.57 -12.53 -12.84
CA GLY A 65 6.02 -11.50 -13.70
C GLY A 65 6.88 -11.26 -14.96
N GLN A 66 8.19 -11.03 -14.76
CA GLN A 66 9.14 -10.75 -15.85
C GLN A 66 9.33 -11.94 -16.79
N LEU A 67 9.26 -13.19 -16.29
CA LEU A 67 9.31 -14.38 -17.13
C LEU A 67 8.05 -14.55 -17.98
N GLY A 68 6.87 -14.34 -17.38
CA GLY A 68 5.60 -14.50 -18.10
C GLY A 68 5.37 -13.40 -19.13
N ARG A 69 5.72 -12.16 -18.79
CA ARG A 69 5.47 -10.90 -19.53
C ARG A 69 4.01 -10.65 -19.91
N THR A 70 3.09 -11.53 -19.56
CA THR A 70 1.67 -11.45 -19.91
C THR A 70 0.86 -10.83 -18.76
N TYR A 71 -0.44 -10.63 -18.95
CA TYR A 71 -1.36 -10.19 -17.90
C TYR A 71 -1.56 -11.35 -16.89
N THR A 72 -1.73 -11.03 -15.60
CA THR A 72 -1.60 -12.04 -14.53
C THR A 72 -2.63 -13.15 -14.63
N THR A 73 -3.83 -12.90 -15.16
CA THR A 73 -4.88 -13.93 -15.33
C THR A 73 -4.57 -14.98 -16.39
N GLU A 74 -3.48 -14.87 -17.15
CA GLU A 74 -2.96 -15.94 -18.02
C GLU A 74 -1.59 -16.49 -17.57
N LEU A 75 -0.94 -15.78 -16.66
CA LEU A 75 0.49 -15.95 -16.37
C LEU A 75 0.82 -17.32 -15.76
N PHE A 76 0.01 -17.80 -14.80
CA PHE A 76 0.24 -19.10 -14.17
C PHE A 76 0.10 -20.25 -15.18
N GLY A 77 -0.95 -20.24 -16.00
CA GLY A 77 -1.21 -21.25 -17.02
C GLY A 77 -0.11 -21.30 -18.08
N GLN A 78 0.38 -20.13 -18.52
CA GLN A 78 1.50 -20.04 -19.47
C GLN A 78 2.80 -20.62 -18.88
N LEU A 79 3.09 -20.32 -17.61
CA LEU A 79 4.37 -20.70 -17.00
C LEU A 79 4.40 -22.14 -16.46
N THR A 80 3.26 -22.69 -16.07
CA THR A 80 3.14 -24.04 -15.49
C THR A 80 2.57 -25.10 -16.44
N GLY A 81 1.97 -24.68 -17.56
CA GLY A 81 1.20 -25.55 -18.45
C GLY A 81 -0.18 -25.94 -17.91
N ARG A 82 -0.56 -25.49 -16.71
CA ARG A 82 -1.81 -25.84 -16.02
C ARG A 82 -2.78 -24.66 -16.01
N LYS A 83 -3.67 -24.57 -17.01
CA LYS A 83 -4.59 -23.43 -17.19
C LYS A 83 -5.50 -23.16 -15.98
N TRP A 84 -5.86 -24.18 -15.19
CA TRP A 84 -6.71 -24.00 -14.01
C TRP A 84 -6.06 -23.14 -12.92
N LEU A 85 -4.72 -23.06 -12.87
CA LEU A 85 -3.99 -22.20 -11.93
C LEU A 85 -4.19 -20.70 -12.22
N ASN A 86 -4.71 -20.32 -13.39
CA ASN A 86 -5.10 -18.94 -13.68
C ASN A 86 -6.18 -18.40 -12.72
N GLY A 87 -6.96 -19.28 -12.08
CA GLY A 87 -7.92 -18.89 -11.05
C GLY A 87 -7.28 -18.11 -9.89
N ILE A 88 -5.99 -18.37 -9.58
CA ILE A 88 -5.25 -17.68 -8.52
C ILE A 88 -5.12 -16.19 -8.81
N ALA A 89 -4.78 -15.84 -10.05
CA ALA A 89 -4.70 -14.45 -10.47
C ALA A 89 -6.07 -13.77 -10.51
N TRP A 90 -7.16 -14.51 -10.75
CA TRP A 90 -8.52 -13.97 -10.62
C TRP A 90 -8.90 -13.67 -9.17
N ILE A 91 -8.44 -14.47 -8.21
CA ILE A 91 -8.57 -14.15 -6.77
C ILE A 91 -7.83 -12.84 -6.47
N GLY A 92 -6.57 -12.71 -6.92
CA GLY A 92 -5.80 -11.47 -6.78
C GLY A 92 -6.48 -10.26 -7.44
N ASN A 93 -7.05 -10.45 -8.63
CA ASN A 93 -7.81 -9.42 -9.34
C ASN A 93 -9.06 -8.97 -8.56
N LEU A 94 -9.83 -9.91 -8.00
CA LEU A 94 -10.97 -9.60 -7.14
C LEU A 94 -10.52 -8.91 -5.85
N ALA A 95 -9.42 -9.37 -5.25
CA ALA A 95 -8.85 -8.79 -4.04
C ALA A 95 -8.54 -7.30 -4.22
N VAL A 96 -7.82 -6.92 -5.28
CA VAL A 96 -7.50 -5.51 -5.51
C VAL A 96 -8.70 -4.67 -5.94
N PHE A 97 -9.72 -5.28 -6.55
CA PHE A 97 -10.97 -4.59 -6.86
C PHE A 97 -11.72 -4.21 -5.58
N VAL A 98 -11.88 -5.17 -4.67
CA VAL A 98 -12.47 -4.93 -3.34
C VAL A 98 -11.63 -3.94 -2.55
N LEU A 99 -10.30 -4.13 -2.51
CA LEU A 99 -9.38 -3.20 -1.86
C LEU A 99 -9.54 -1.78 -2.40
N PHE A 100 -9.50 -1.58 -3.72
CA PHE A 100 -9.61 -0.23 -4.26
C PHE A 100 -10.95 0.43 -3.93
N SER A 101 -12.02 -0.37 -3.85
CA SER A 101 -13.36 0.11 -3.52
C SER A 101 -13.40 0.74 -2.12
N PHE A 102 -12.89 0.09 -1.08
CA PHE A 102 -12.86 0.70 0.27
C PHE A 102 -11.65 1.63 0.48
N TYR A 103 -10.51 1.39 -0.17
CA TYR A 103 -9.35 2.27 -0.12
C TYR A 103 -9.66 3.67 -0.67
N SER A 104 -10.51 3.74 -1.70
CA SER A 104 -10.96 5.00 -2.28
C SER A 104 -11.79 5.86 -1.32
N VAL A 105 -12.38 5.27 -0.27
CA VAL A 105 -13.07 5.99 0.81
C VAL A 105 -12.09 6.86 1.57
N ILE A 106 -10.97 6.27 2.02
CA ILE A 106 -9.91 6.99 2.74
C ILE A 106 -9.25 8.02 1.82
N GLY A 107 -8.99 7.65 0.57
CA GLY A 107 -8.51 8.60 -0.45
C GLY A 107 -9.45 9.79 -0.64
N GLY A 108 -10.76 9.55 -0.63
CA GLY A 108 -11.79 10.59 -0.68
C GLY A 108 -11.79 11.50 0.54
N TRP A 109 -11.60 10.95 1.75
CA TRP A 109 -11.45 11.76 2.96
C TRP A 109 -10.23 12.69 2.87
N ILE A 110 -9.10 12.22 2.35
CA ILE A 110 -7.92 13.07 2.15
C ILE A 110 -8.24 14.24 1.22
N ILE A 111 -8.95 14.01 0.12
CA ILE A 111 -9.39 15.07 -0.81
C ILE A 111 -10.29 16.09 -0.10
N VAL A 112 -11.27 15.62 0.68
CA VAL A 112 -12.20 16.49 1.42
C VAL A 112 -11.46 17.34 2.44
N TYR A 113 -10.62 16.71 3.27
CA TYR A 113 -9.82 17.40 4.28
C TYR A 113 -8.86 18.40 3.66
N PHE A 114 -8.21 18.04 2.56
CA PHE A 114 -7.32 18.95 1.85
C PHE A 114 -8.08 20.18 1.35
N GLY A 115 -9.31 20.02 0.85
CA GLY A 115 -10.18 21.13 0.48
C GLY A 115 -10.49 22.09 1.64
N PHE A 116 -10.88 21.56 2.80
CA PHE A 116 -11.13 22.37 4.00
C PHE A 116 -9.87 23.11 4.48
N VAL A 117 -8.74 22.42 4.55
CA VAL A 117 -7.47 23.01 5.01
C VAL A 117 -6.95 24.06 4.02
N LEU A 118 -7.14 23.86 2.71
CA LEU A 118 -6.83 24.89 1.72
C LEU A 118 -7.72 26.13 1.91
N ALA A 119 -9.03 25.95 2.13
CA ALA A 119 -9.92 27.07 2.39
C ALA A 119 -9.52 27.86 3.66
N GLN A 120 -9.03 27.16 4.70
CA GLN A 120 -8.44 27.76 5.90
C GLN A 120 -7.17 28.58 5.59
N LEU A 121 -6.23 28.01 4.82
CA LEU A 121 -4.97 28.67 4.46
C LEU A 121 -5.19 29.96 3.66
N PHE A 122 -6.24 30.02 2.84
CA PHE A 122 -6.60 31.21 2.07
C PHE A 122 -7.60 32.12 2.80
N HIS A 123 -7.87 31.87 4.08
CA HIS A 123 -8.80 32.64 4.92
C HIS A 123 -10.21 32.78 4.30
N ILE A 124 -10.62 31.82 3.49
CA ILE A 124 -11.95 31.78 2.85
C ILE A 124 -13.01 31.39 3.88
N VAL A 125 -12.64 30.58 4.86
CA VAL A 125 -13.50 30.16 5.97
C VAL A 125 -12.75 30.37 7.29
N PRO A 126 -13.32 31.06 8.30
CA PRO A 126 -12.74 31.11 9.63
C PRO A 126 -12.93 29.75 10.30
N THR A 127 -11.90 28.91 10.33
CA THR A 127 -11.90 27.64 11.07
C THR A 127 -10.48 27.32 11.53
N HIS A 128 -10.36 26.83 12.76
CA HIS A 128 -9.14 26.27 13.30
C HIS A 128 -9.03 24.79 12.91
N LEU A 129 -7.84 24.17 12.99
CA LEU A 129 -7.72 22.74 12.67
C LEU A 129 -8.51 21.86 13.65
N HIS A 130 -8.61 22.28 14.92
CA HIS A 130 -9.36 21.55 15.93
C HIS A 130 -10.88 21.58 15.70
N ASP A 131 -11.38 22.51 14.87
CA ASP A 131 -12.80 22.56 14.48
C ASP A 131 -13.17 21.50 13.43
N LEU A 132 -12.17 20.85 12.81
CA LEU A 132 -12.40 19.76 11.86
C LEU A 132 -12.87 18.50 12.58
N GLN A 133 -14.17 18.44 12.84
CA GLN A 133 -14.80 17.30 13.49
C GLN A 133 -14.92 16.11 12.53
N PHE A 134 -14.04 15.13 12.70
CA PHE A 134 -13.96 13.96 11.83
C PHE A 134 -15.28 13.24 11.58
N GLN A 135 -16.02 12.90 12.63
CA GLN A 135 -17.30 12.20 12.51
C GLN A 135 -18.36 13.05 11.80
N ALA A 136 -18.37 14.37 12.03
CA ALA A 136 -19.29 15.27 11.35
C ALA A 136 -18.97 15.36 9.84
N ILE A 137 -17.69 15.35 9.45
CA ILE A 137 -17.29 15.41 8.04
C ILE A 137 -17.57 14.09 7.32
N ILE A 138 -17.19 12.94 7.90
CA ILE A 138 -17.33 11.64 7.19
C ILE A 138 -18.76 11.13 7.12
N SER A 139 -19.66 11.63 7.97
CA SER A 139 -21.08 11.29 7.94
C SER A 139 -21.87 12.07 6.87
N GLN A 140 -21.29 13.14 6.30
CA GLN A 140 -21.95 13.99 5.30
C GLN A 140 -21.87 13.36 3.90
N PRO A 141 -22.98 12.85 3.34
CA PRO A 141 -22.95 12.03 2.11
C PRO A 141 -22.34 12.74 0.91
N LEU A 142 -22.66 14.03 0.75
CA LEU A 142 -22.15 14.82 -0.37
C LEU A 142 -20.62 14.93 -0.33
N TYR A 143 -20.04 15.18 0.84
CA TYR A 143 -18.59 15.33 0.98
C TYR A 143 -17.86 14.03 0.65
N VAL A 144 -18.27 12.94 1.29
CA VAL A 144 -17.54 11.68 1.17
C VAL A 144 -17.72 11.01 -0.19
N VAL A 145 -18.91 11.07 -0.79
CA VAL A 145 -19.17 10.51 -2.14
C VAL A 145 -18.45 11.33 -3.21
N THR A 146 -18.51 12.66 -3.14
CA THR A 146 -17.79 13.53 -4.08
C THR A 146 -16.28 13.40 -3.93
N GLY A 147 -15.76 13.32 -2.70
CA GLY A 147 -14.34 13.07 -2.43
C GLY A 147 -13.86 11.75 -3.03
N GLN A 148 -14.62 10.67 -2.81
CA GLN A 148 -14.35 9.35 -3.39
C GLN A 148 -14.36 9.39 -4.92
N ALA A 149 -15.37 10.04 -5.52
CA ALA A 149 -15.48 10.19 -6.97
C ALA A 149 -14.26 10.92 -7.56
N ILE A 150 -13.82 12.01 -6.93
CA ILE A 150 -12.62 12.77 -7.36
C ILE A 150 -11.38 11.89 -7.26
N PHE A 151 -11.19 11.19 -6.14
CA PHE A 151 -10.02 10.32 -5.94
C PHE A 151 -9.94 9.19 -6.98
N ILE A 152 -11.06 8.54 -7.27
CA ILE A 152 -11.16 7.52 -8.31
C ILE A 152 -10.92 8.12 -9.70
N ALA A 153 -11.47 9.30 -9.99
CA ALA A 153 -11.28 9.99 -11.26
C ALA A 153 -9.81 10.35 -11.52
N LEU A 154 -9.09 10.83 -10.49
CA LEU A 154 -7.65 11.09 -10.57
C LEU A 154 -6.86 9.81 -10.89
N THR A 155 -7.17 8.73 -10.19
CA THR A 155 -6.56 7.40 -10.42
C THR A 155 -6.83 6.90 -11.85
N CYS A 156 -8.09 6.97 -12.28
CA CYS A 156 -8.55 6.59 -13.62
C CYS A 156 -7.82 7.39 -14.70
N GLY A 157 -7.72 8.72 -14.52
CA GLY A 157 -7.02 9.64 -15.42
C GLY A 157 -5.55 9.29 -15.64
N ILE A 158 -4.88 8.75 -14.62
CA ILE A 158 -3.50 8.29 -14.73
C ILE A 158 -3.44 6.93 -15.44
N VAL A 159 -4.25 5.96 -15.02
CA VAL A 159 -4.22 4.59 -15.58
C VAL A 159 -4.65 4.54 -17.05
N MET A 160 -5.61 5.38 -17.47
CA MET A 160 -6.04 5.44 -18.87
C MET A 160 -4.93 5.89 -19.83
N ARG A 161 -3.93 6.64 -19.35
CA ARG A 161 -2.74 7.06 -20.12
C ARG A 161 -1.69 5.95 -20.27
N GLY A 162 -1.90 4.81 -19.60
CA GLY A 162 -1.08 3.62 -19.70
C GLY A 162 0.24 3.70 -18.92
N VAL A 163 1.08 2.67 -19.06
CA VAL A 163 2.27 2.47 -18.21
C VAL A 163 3.28 3.62 -18.33
N GLN A 164 3.69 3.99 -19.55
CA GLN A 164 4.75 4.98 -19.74
C GLN A 164 4.28 6.43 -19.52
N GLN A 165 3.10 6.78 -20.04
CA GLN A 165 2.61 8.17 -19.99
C GLN A 165 1.77 8.46 -18.73
N GLY A 166 1.24 7.42 -18.07
CA GLY A 166 0.51 7.51 -16.82
C GLY A 166 1.38 7.11 -15.64
N LEU A 167 1.46 5.81 -15.38
CA LEU A 167 2.07 5.21 -14.17
C LEU A 167 3.50 5.72 -13.92
N GLU A 168 4.37 5.60 -14.92
CA GLU A 168 5.79 5.95 -14.79
C GLU A 168 5.98 7.44 -14.55
N LYS A 169 5.24 8.31 -15.27
CA LYS A 169 5.33 9.76 -15.09
C LYS A 169 4.79 10.20 -13.72
N ALA A 170 3.64 9.66 -13.32
CA ALA A 170 3.05 9.94 -12.02
C ALA A 170 4.01 9.54 -10.89
N SER A 171 4.56 8.33 -10.95
CA SER A 171 5.48 7.82 -9.91
C SER A 171 6.80 8.59 -9.86
N LYS A 172 7.35 8.98 -11.02
CA LYS A 172 8.56 9.83 -11.10
C LYS A 172 8.39 11.24 -10.53
N LEU A 173 7.14 11.71 -10.42
CA LEU A 173 6.83 13.00 -9.81
C LEU A 173 6.47 12.83 -8.34
N MET A 174 5.51 11.96 -8.04
CA MET A 174 4.90 11.83 -6.72
C MET A 174 5.85 11.21 -5.69
N MET A 175 6.65 10.22 -6.06
CA MET A 175 7.53 9.54 -5.09
C MET A 175 8.67 10.44 -4.57
N PRO A 176 9.41 11.17 -5.42
CA PRO A 176 10.38 12.13 -4.92
C PRO A 176 9.75 13.26 -4.09
N LEU A 177 8.60 13.80 -4.53
CA LEU A 177 7.91 14.85 -3.78
C LEU A 177 7.39 14.36 -2.43
N LEU A 178 6.88 13.13 -2.36
CA LEU A 178 6.49 12.47 -1.11
C LEU A 178 7.68 12.45 -0.14
N LEU A 179 8.86 12.01 -0.60
CA LEU A 179 10.07 11.99 0.23
C LEU A 179 10.48 13.40 0.70
N VAL A 180 10.46 14.39 -0.20
CA VAL A 180 10.80 15.78 0.15
C VAL A 180 9.85 16.33 1.20
N PHE A 181 8.53 16.17 1.01
CA PHE A 181 7.54 16.61 1.98
C PHE A 181 7.68 15.87 3.31
N LEU A 182 8.02 14.58 3.28
CA LEU A 182 8.23 13.80 4.50
C LEU A 182 9.41 14.36 5.29
N ILE A 183 10.52 14.65 4.62
CA ILE A 183 11.71 15.26 5.25
C ILE A 183 11.36 16.63 5.86
N ILE A 184 10.60 17.46 5.15
CA ILE A 184 10.16 18.77 5.69
C ILE A 184 9.38 18.59 7.00
N ILE A 185 8.45 17.62 7.04
CA ILE A 185 7.68 17.32 8.25
C ILE A 185 8.59 16.80 9.36
N VAL A 186 9.48 15.86 9.08
CA VAL A 186 10.44 15.32 10.06
C VAL A 186 11.30 16.42 10.66
N VAL A 187 11.86 17.31 9.83
CA VAL A 187 12.65 18.44 10.32
C VAL A 187 11.80 19.32 11.24
N LYS A 188 10.53 19.57 10.88
CA LYS A 188 9.65 20.39 11.71
C LYS A 188 9.31 19.72 13.04
N THR A 189 8.97 18.44 13.05
CA THR A 189 8.61 17.73 14.29
C THR A 189 9.81 17.52 15.20
N LEU A 190 11.01 17.33 14.66
CA LEU A 190 12.25 17.26 15.42
C LEU A 190 12.70 18.61 16.00
N SER A 191 12.22 19.72 15.45
CA SER A 191 12.50 21.07 15.98
C SER A 191 11.65 21.45 17.20
N LEU A 192 10.70 20.61 17.60
CA LEU A 192 9.83 20.87 18.75
C LEU A 192 10.58 20.61 20.07
N ASP A 193 10.28 21.41 21.09
CA ASP A 193 10.81 21.19 22.44
C ASP A 193 10.30 19.86 23.01
N GLY A 194 11.21 18.96 23.42
CA GLY A 194 10.83 17.62 23.89
C GLY A 194 10.72 16.55 22.79
N ALA A 195 10.95 16.90 21.51
CA ALA A 195 10.89 15.97 20.38
C ALA A 195 11.75 14.70 20.56
N MET A 196 12.86 14.80 21.29
CA MET A 196 13.77 13.69 21.53
C MET A 196 13.14 12.55 22.33
N ASP A 197 12.10 12.81 23.12
CA ASP A 197 11.39 11.75 23.83
C ASP A 197 10.56 10.90 22.86
N GLY A 198 9.97 11.51 21.82
CA GLY A 198 9.34 10.75 20.73
C GLY A 198 10.33 9.98 19.86
N VAL A 199 11.54 10.51 19.64
CA VAL A 199 12.61 9.76 18.97
C VAL A 199 13.03 8.55 19.81
N ARG A 200 13.21 8.73 21.12
CA ARG A 200 13.50 7.62 22.06
C ARG A 200 12.36 6.62 22.07
N PHE A 201 11.11 7.08 22.11
CA PHE A 201 9.94 6.21 22.09
C PHE A 201 9.90 5.29 20.86
N LEU A 202 10.29 5.81 19.69
CA LEU A 202 10.36 5.04 18.45
C LEU A 202 11.52 4.04 18.42
N PHE A 203 12.72 4.42 18.88
CA PHE A 203 13.93 3.59 18.69
C PHE A 203 14.33 2.76 19.90
N GLN A 204 13.90 3.12 21.11
CA GLN A 204 14.22 2.38 22.32
C GLN A 204 13.48 1.03 22.31
N PRO A 205 14.21 -0.10 22.32
CA PRO A 205 13.57 -1.40 22.24
C PRO A 205 12.95 -1.79 23.58
N ARG A 206 11.62 -1.90 23.63
CA ARG A 206 10.89 -2.40 24.80
C ARG A 206 10.52 -3.87 24.58
N VAL A 207 11.49 -4.75 24.81
CA VAL A 207 11.37 -6.21 24.54
C VAL A 207 10.30 -6.87 25.41
N SER A 208 10.02 -6.32 26.60
CA SER A 208 8.95 -6.79 27.48
C SER A 208 7.54 -6.65 26.88
N GLU A 209 7.37 -5.81 25.85
CA GLU A 209 6.10 -5.61 25.14
C GLU A 209 5.96 -6.53 23.92
N ILE A 210 6.99 -7.35 23.62
CA ILE A 210 6.91 -8.36 22.55
C ILE A 210 6.14 -9.58 23.04
N ASN A 211 5.05 -9.89 22.35
CA ASN A 211 4.25 -11.09 22.51
C ASN A 211 3.93 -11.73 21.15
N MET A 212 3.23 -12.86 21.14
CA MET A 212 2.85 -13.57 19.90
C MET A 212 2.07 -12.65 18.94
N GLU A 213 1.15 -11.84 19.47
CA GLU A 213 0.35 -10.89 18.69
C GLU A 213 1.23 -9.86 17.97
N SER A 214 2.19 -9.24 18.68
CA SER A 214 3.14 -8.28 18.10
C SER A 214 3.99 -8.89 16.99
N MET A 215 4.41 -10.16 17.13
CA MET A 215 5.16 -10.88 16.11
C MET A 215 4.32 -11.11 14.86
N LEU A 216 3.06 -11.51 15.03
CA LEU A 216 2.12 -11.73 13.93
C LEU A 216 1.78 -10.44 13.21
N PHE A 217 1.58 -9.34 13.94
CA PHE A 217 1.39 -8.03 13.34
C PHE A 217 2.62 -7.55 12.58
N ALA A 218 3.83 -7.69 13.14
CA ALA A 218 5.06 -7.34 12.44
C ALA A 218 5.23 -8.16 11.14
N LEU A 219 4.92 -9.46 11.21
CA LEU A 219 4.97 -10.34 10.06
C LEU A 219 3.91 -9.94 9.01
N GLY A 220 2.65 -9.76 9.39
CA GLY A 220 1.59 -9.29 8.51
C GLY A 220 1.90 -7.94 7.89
N GLN A 221 2.40 -6.98 8.67
CA GLN A 221 2.85 -5.67 8.18
C GLN A 221 3.95 -5.80 7.13
N SER A 222 4.86 -6.78 7.24
CA SER A 222 5.90 -7.00 6.23
C SER A 222 5.34 -7.38 4.85
N PHE A 223 4.23 -8.13 4.79
CA PHE A 223 3.55 -8.45 3.53
C PHE A 223 2.86 -7.23 2.93
N PHE A 224 2.10 -6.50 3.76
CA PHE A 224 1.41 -5.29 3.35
C PHE A 224 2.37 -4.21 2.86
N ALA A 225 3.49 -4.02 3.56
CA ALA A 225 4.46 -2.97 3.25
C ALA A 225 5.17 -3.15 1.91
N LEU A 226 5.12 -4.35 1.31
CA LEU A 226 5.65 -4.62 -0.03
C LEU A 226 4.55 -4.95 -1.06
N SER A 227 3.28 -4.74 -0.72
CA SER A 227 2.10 -5.08 -1.55
C SER A 227 2.11 -6.51 -2.10
N LEU A 228 2.49 -7.48 -1.28
CA LEU A 228 2.65 -8.88 -1.69
C LEU A 228 1.32 -9.64 -1.58
N GLY A 229 1.13 -10.66 -2.42
CA GLY A 229 0.03 -11.62 -2.25
C GLY A 229 -1.22 -11.39 -3.10
N THR A 230 -1.30 -10.28 -3.82
CA THR A 230 -2.42 -9.98 -4.75
C THR A 230 -2.04 -10.10 -6.23
N THR A 231 -0.82 -10.54 -6.55
CA THR A 231 -0.22 -10.55 -7.91
C THR A 231 0.02 -9.16 -8.52
N GLY A 232 -0.13 -8.08 -7.74
CA GLY A 232 0.12 -6.72 -8.22
C GLY A 232 1.57 -6.49 -8.64
N MET A 233 2.54 -6.95 -7.85
CA MET A 233 3.97 -6.84 -8.17
C MET A 233 4.35 -7.71 -9.36
N MET A 234 3.70 -8.87 -9.54
CA MET A 234 3.82 -9.67 -10.77
C MET A 234 3.35 -8.90 -12.01
N THR A 235 2.24 -8.16 -11.94
CA THR A 235 1.77 -7.32 -13.06
C THR A 235 2.77 -6.23 -13.42
N TYR A 236 3.32 -5.54 -12.41
CA TYR A 236 4.31 -4.50 -12.68
C TYR A 236 5.56 -5.08 -13.32
N ALA A 237 6.03 -6.24 -12.85
CA ALA A 237 7.17 -6.91 -13.43
C ALA A 237 6.90 -7.50 -14.83
N SER A 238 5.66 -7.80 -15.19
CA SER A 238 5.33 -8.30 -16.55
C SER A 238 5.57 -7.26 -17.65
N TYR A 239 5.57 -5.98 -17.28
CA TYR A 239 5.95 -4.87 -18.16
C TYR A 239 7.46 -4.61 -18.22
N ALA A 240 8.26 -5.26 -17.37
CA ALA A 240 9.71 -5.12 -17.39
C ALA A 240 10.31 -5.80 -18.63
N SER A 241 11.43 -5.26 -19.09
CA SER A 241 12.28 -5.91 -20.08
C SER A 241 13.10 -7.02 -19.42
N THR A 242 13.55 -8.01 -20.18
CA THR A 242 14.25 -9.21 -19.66
C THR A 242 15.65 -8.93 -19.11
N ASP A 243 16.23 -7.80 -19.48
CA ASP A 243 17.53 -7.28 -19.02
C ASP A 243 17.42 -6.49 -17.71
N MET A 244 16.21 -6.15 -17.26
CA MET A 244 16.02 -5.37 -16.04
C MET A 244 16.44 -6.18 -14.80
N PRO A 245 17.31 -5.63 -13.92
CA PRO A 245 17.83 -6.36 -12.77
C PRO A 245 16.80 -6.44 -11.64
N ILE A 246 15.98 -7.50 -11.62
CA ILE A 246 14.87 -7.65 -10.66
C ILE A 246 15.32 -7.69 -9.19
N LYS A 247 16.48 -8.31 -8.88
CA LYS A 247 16.97 -8.44 -7.49
C LYS A 247 17.41 -7.10 -6.92
N THR A 248 18.17 -6.33 -7.70
CA THR A 248 18.57 -4.98 -7.31
C THR A 248 17.35 -4.08 -7.20
N SER A 249 16.39 -4.17 -8.12
CA SER A 249 15.13 -3.41 -8.03
C SER A 249 14.35 -3.75 -6.75
N ALA A 250 14.19 -5.04 -6.42
CA ALA A 250 13.52 -5.48 -5.20
C ALA A 250 14.23 -4.97 -3.93
N LEU A 251 15.56 -5.02 -3.89
CA LEU A 251 16.36 -4.49 -2.78
C LEU A 251 16.20 -2.97 -2.64
N THR A 252 16.21 -2.22 -3.74
CA THR A 252 16.01 -0.77 -3.72
C THR A 252 14.62 -0.42 -3.17
N ILE A 253 13.57 -1.12 -3.62
CA ILE A 253 12.20 -0.91 -3.13
C ILE A 253 12.11 -1.21 -1.63
N LEU A 254 12.71 -2.32 -1.17
CA LEU A 254 12.79 -2.66 0.24
C LEU A 254 13.44 -1.54 1.06
N ILE A 255 14.60 -1.04 0.63
CA ILE A 255 15.33 0.02 1.34
C ILE A 255 14.49 1.30 1.37
N MET A 256 13.87 1.68 0.25
CA MET A 256 12.97 2.85 0.20
C MET A 256 11.80 2.70 1.16
N ASN A 257 11.17 1.52 1.19
CA ASN A 257 10.05 1.25 2.09
C ASN A 257 10.46 1.35 3.56
N ILE A 258 11.59 0.76 3.94
CA ILE A 258 12.13 0.85 5.30
C ILE A 258 12.43 2.32 5.67
N ALA A 259 13.10 3.05 4.77
CA ALA A 259 13.44 4.45 5.01
C ALA A 259 12.17 5.30 5.24
N ILE A 260 11.14 5.11 4.42
CA ILE A 260 9.89 5.86 4.56
C ILE A 260 9.12 5.45 5.82
N ALA A 261 9.10 4.18 6.21
CA ALA A 261 8.48 3.75 7.47
C ALA A 261 9.14 4.41 8.69
N ILE A 262 10.48 4.45 8.72
CA ILE A 262 11.23 5.12 9.80
C ILE A 262 10.96 6.63 9.79
N LEU A 263 11.02 7.27 8.62
CA LEU A 263 10.74 8.70 8.48
C LEU A 263 9.29 9.04 8.86
N ALA A 264 8.32 8.18 8.55
CA ALA A 264 6.93 8.34 8.98
C ALA A 264 6.80 8.25 10.51
N GLY A 265 7.52 7.33 11.16
CA GLY A 265 7.62 7.29 12.62
C GLY A 265 8.17 8.60 13.19
N LEU A 266 9.25 9.12 12.62
CA LEU A 266 9.86 10.40 13.00
C LEU A 266 8.98 11.63 12.71
N ALA A 267 8.11 11.54 11.70
CA ALA A 267 7.14 12.58 11.38
C ALA A 267 5.97 12.62 12.38
N ILE A 268 5.74 11.55 13.15
CA ILE A 268 4.57 11.41 14.01
C ILE A 268 4.96 11.43 15.50
N PHE A 269 5.84 10.53 15.94
CA PHE A 269 6.11 10.32 17.37
C PHE A 269 6.68 11.55 18.11
N PRO A 270 7.67 12.28 17.56
CA PRO A 270 8.16 13.50 18.22
C PRO A 270 7.05 14.50 18.53
N ALA A 271 6.11 14.68 17.60
CA ALA A 271 5.01 15.63 17.77
C ALA A 271 3.93 15.09 18.74
N LEU A 272 3.65 13.78 18.71
CA LEU A 272 2.72 13.14 19.65
C LEU A 272 3.20 13.25 21.09
N GLU A 273 4.45 12.86 21.37
CA GLU A 273 5.02 12.90 22.71
C GLU A 273 5.12 14.33 23.25
N THR A 274 5.59 15.28 22.42
CA THR A 274 5.71 16.70 22.80
C THR A 274 4.38 17.28 23.33
N PHE A 275 3.27 16.89 22.73
CA PHE A 275 1.96 17.45 23.05
C PHE A 275 1.06 16.52 23.87
N GLY A 276 1.58 15.37 24.32
CA GLY A 276 0.88 14.41 25.19
C GLY A 276 -0.27 13.67 24.49
N TYR A 277 -0.17 13.42 23.19
CA TYR A 277 -1.15 12.63 22.44
C TYR A 277 -0.69 11.18 22.28
N GLN A 278 -1.61 10.23 22.38
CA GLN A 278 -1.35 8.83 22.06
C GLN A 278 -1.66 8.52 20.59
N ALA A 279 -0.89 7.62 20.00
CA ALA A 279 -1.18 7.11 18.66
C ALA A 279 -2.52 6.38 18.65
N LYS A 280 -3.40 6.70 17.70
CA LYS A 280 -4.67 5.99 17.47
C LYS A 280 -4.57 5.12 16.23
N GLU A 281 -5.32 4.01 16.22
CA GLU A 281 -5.39 3.16 15.04
C GLU A 281 -6.11 3.87 13.89
N GLY A 282 -5.65 3.56 12.67
CA GLY A 282 -6.39 3.85 11.46
C GLY A 282 -6.67 5.35 11.27
N PRO A 283 -7.84 5.71 10.69
CA PRO A 283 -8.17 7.08 10.29
C PRO A 283 -8.12 8.11 11.41
N GLY A 284 -8.23 7.64 12.66
CA GLY A 284 -8.12 8.50 13.83
C GLY A 284 -6.77 9.23 13.92
N LEU A 285 -5.66 8.62 13.52
CA LEU A 285 -4.37 9.31 13.56
C LEU A 285 -4.35 10.51 12.62
N LEU A 286 -4.64 10.27 11.34
CA LEU A 286 -4.54 11.27 10.29
C LEU A 286 -5.54 12.41 10.44
N PHE A 287 -6.79 12.08 10.80
CA PHE A 287 -7.90 13.05 10.73
C PHE A 287 -8.40 13.54 12.09
N ILE A 288 -7.93 12.96 13.21
CA ILE A 288 -8.30 13.41 14.55
C ILE A 288 -7.08 13.92 15.29
N ILE A 289 -6.03 13.11 15.40
CA ILE A 289 -4.88 13.46 16.23
C ILE A 289 -3.97 14.48 15.56
N LEU A 290 -3.61 14.28 14.28
CA LEU A 290 -2.69 15.18 13.60
C LEU A 290 -3.20 16.62 13.44
N PRO A 291 -4.49 16.90 13.14
CA PRO A 291 -5.01 18.27 13.18
C PRO A 291 -4.74 18.97 14.52
N LEU A 292 -4.98 18.26 15.64
CA LEU A 292 -4.77 18.80 16.99
C LEU A 292 -3.29 19.04 17.30
N VAL A 293 -2.42 18.14 16.85
CA VAL A 293 -0.97 18.27 16.97
C VAL A 293 -0.46 19.48 16.18
N PHE A 294 -0.85 19.58 14.90
CA PHE A 294 -0.38 20.66 14.04
C PHE A 294 -0.94 22.01 14.47
N GLU A 295 -2.13 22.11 15.05
CA GLU A 295 -2.68 23.37 15.60
C GLU A 295 -1.74 24.00 16.65
N LYS A 296 -1.04 23.17 17.44
CA LYS A 296 -0.07 23.64 18.45
C LYS A 296 1.26 24.08 17.86
N ILE A 297 1.48 23.87 16.57
CA ILE A 297 2.74 24.17 15.88
C ILE A 297 2.60 25.50 15.15
N GLN A 298 3.62 26.36 15.24
CA GLN A 298 3.67 27.58 14.42
C GLN A 298 3.63 27.24 12.92
N PHE A 299 2.73 27.89 12.18
CA PHE A 299 2.37 27.56 10.80
C PHE A 299 1.76 26.16 10.64
N GLY A 300 1.11 25.66 11.68
CA GLY A 300 0.49 24.33 11.78
C GLY A 300 -0.37 23.93 10.59
N THR A 301 -1.30 24.79 10.19
CA THR A 301 -2.20 24.57 9.05
C THR A 301 -1.43 24.30 7.76
N LEU A 302 -0.29 24.97 7.53
CA LEU A 302 0.55 24.75 6.35
C LEU A 302 1.23 23.38 6.40
N PHE A 303 1.81 23.02 7.56
CA PHE A 303 2.43 21.71 7.73
C PHE A 303 1.42 20.57 7.63
N TYR A 304 0.21 20.75 8.16
CA TYR A 304 -0.87 19.77 7.99
C TYR A 304 -1.32 19.65 6.52
N ALA A 305 -1.40 20.76 5.78
CA ALA A 305 -1.67 20.72 4.35
C ALA A 305 -0.59 19.94 3.57
N ILE A 306 0.69 20.18 3.86
CA ILE A 306 1.81 19.42 3.28
C ILE A 306 1.69 17.93 3.62
N PHE A 307 1.32 17.62 4.87
CA PHE A 307 1.10 16.24 5.32
C PHE A 307 -0.05 15.56 4.56
N LEU A 308 -1.17 16.26 4.33
CA LEU A 308 -2.28 15.74 3.52
C LEU A 308 -1.88 15.52 2.06
N VAL A 309 -1.07 16.39 1.46
CA VAL A 309 -0.55 16.20 0.10
C VAL A 309 0.35 14.97 0.02
N LEU A 310 1.22 14.78 1.01
CA LEU A 310 2.06 13.58 1.14
C LEU A 310 1.21 12.31 1.20
N PHE A 311 0.18 12.29 2.04
CA PHE A 311 -0.75 11.16 2.15
C PHE A 311 -1.54 10.94 0.87
N LEU A 312 -1.94 12.02 0.18
CA LEU A 312 -2.61 11.94 -1.11
C LEU A 312 -1.70 11.32 -2.17
N PHE A 313 -0.41 11.66 -2.19
CA PHE A 313 0.56 11.05 -3.10
C PHE A 313 0.72 9.56 -2.83
N ALA A 314 0.91 9.16 -1.57
CA ALA A 314 0.98 7.75 -1.20
C ALA A 314 -0.30 6.98 -1.57
N ALA A 315 -1.47 7.58 -1.31
CA ALA A 315 -2.76 6.98 -1.64
C ALA A 315 -2.93 6.82 -3.15
N LEU A 316 -2.59 7.84 -3.93
CA LEU A 316 -2.72 7.81 -5.39
C LEU A 316 -1.73 6.83 -6.03
N THR A 317 -0.48 6.75 -5.56
CA THR A 317 0.49 5.79 -6.13
C THR A 317 0.07 4.34 -5.88
N SER A 318 -0.48 4.03 -4.72
CA SER A 318 -1.06 2.71 -4.45
C SER A 318 -2.32 2.46 -5.28
N SER A 319 -3.27 3.40 -5.35
CA SER A 319 -4.53 3.21 -6.09
C SER A 319 -4.31 2.97 -7.58
N ILE A 320 -3.29 3.60 -8.16
CA ILE A 320 -2.86 3.37 -9.54
C ILE A 320 -2.51 1.89 -9.76
N SER A 321 -1.80 1.26 -8.82
CA SER A 321 -1.47 -0.18 -8.89
C SER A 321 -2.69 -1.08 -8.82
N LEU A 322 -3.61 -0.78 -7.90
CA LEU A 322 -4.84 -1.55 -7.70
C LEU A 322 -5.74 -1.51 -8.95
N LEU A 323 -5.88 -0.33 -9.55
CA LEU A 323 -6.66 -0.17 -10.78
C LEU A 323 -5.93 -0.78 -11.99
N GLU A 324 -4.61 -0.60 -12.10
CA GLU A 324 -3.82 -1.13 -13.21
C GLU A 324 -3.89 -2.66 -13.28
N LEU A 325 -3.83 -3.37 -12.15
CA LEU A 325 -3.94 -4.83 -12.13
C LEU A 325 -5.25 -5.28 -12.81
N ASN A 326 -6.38 -4.69 -12.43
CA ASN A 326 -7.67 -4.96 -13.06
C ASN A 326 -7.67 -4.61 -14.56
N VAL A 327 -7.23 -3.40 -14.91
CA VAL A 327 -7.22 -2.93 -16.31
C VAL A 327 -6.34 -3.82 -17.19
N SER A 328 -5.17 -4.23 -16.72
CA SER A 328 -4.23 -5.08 -17.46
C SER A 328 -4.85 -6.43 -17.83
N ASN A 329 -5.57 -7.04 -16.88
CA ASN A 329 -6.22 -8.34 -17.04
C ASN A 329 -7.40 -8.28 -18.02
N PHE A 330 -8.27 -7.28 -17.90
CA PHE A 330 -9.41 -7.14 -18.82
C PHE A 330 -9.02 -6.67 -20.22
N THR A 331 -7.99 -5.84 -20.33
CA THR A 331 -7.48 -5.39 -21.64
C THR A 331 -6.60 -6.44 -22.31
N ARG A 332 -6.13 -7.45 -21.57
CA ARG A 332 -5.11 -8.42 -22.03
C ARG A 332 -3.88 -7.69 -22.59
N ASN A 333 -3.44 -6.66 -21.88
CA ASN A 333 -2.36 -5.74 -22.28
C ASN A 333 -2.58 -4.99 -23.62
N ASN A 334 -3.80 -4.93 -24.14
CA ASN A 334 -4.11 -4.16 -25.34
C ASN A 334 -4.33 -2.68 -25.00
N ASN A 335 -3.36 -1.84 -25.36
CA ASN A 335 -3.40 -0.41 -25.11
C ASN A 335 -4.63 0.32 -25.69
N ARG A 336 -5.25 -0.18 -26.78
CA ARG A 336 -6.43 0.46 -27.38
C ARG A 336 -7.67 0.36 -26.49
N LYS A 337 -7.79 -0.72 -25.70
CA LYS A 337 -8.93 -0.97 -24.81
C LYS A 337 -8.78 -0.27 -23.46
N ARG A 338 -7.59 0.28 -23.15
CA ARG A 338 -7.26 0.79 -21.81
C ARG A 338 -8.15 1.94 -21.36
N PRO A 339 -8.40 3.01 -22.14
CA PRO A 339 -9.24 4.11 -21.67
C PRO A 339 -10.64 3.64 -21.30
N THR A 340 -11.25 2.80 -22.16
CA THR A 340 -12.57 2.24 -21.93
C THR A 340 -12.62 1.33 -20.71
N MET A 341 -11.66 0.40 -20.57
CA MET A 341 -11.64 -0.52 -19.43
C MET A 341 -11.30 0.20 -18.12
N ALA A 342 -10.41 1.18 -18.13
CA ALA A 342 -10.11 2.01 -16.96
C ALA A 342 -11.37 2.75 -16.48
N LEU A 343 -12.16 3.31 -17.40
CA LEU A 343 -13.42 3.98 -17.06
C LEU A 343 -14.45 2.99 -16.50
N ILE A 344 -14.68 1.86 -17.15
CA ILE A 344 -15.66 0.85 -16.72
C ILE A 344 -15.30 0.31 -15.33
N ILE A 345 -14.04 -0.06 -15.11
CA ILE A 345 -13.59 -0.62 -13.83
C ILE A 345 -13.67 0.45 -12.74
N SER A 346 -13.27 1.70 -13.04
CA SER A 346 -13.39 2.80 -12.08
C SER A 346 -14.84 3.10 -11.69
N LEU A 347 -15.77 3.04 -12.66
CA LEU A 347 -17.19 3.19 -12.38
C LEU A 347 -17.73 2.05 -11.51
N ALA A 348 -17.31 0.81 -11.79
CA ALA A 348 -17.67 -0.34 -10.97
C ALA A 348 -17.12 -0.22 -9.54
N VAL A 349 -15.86 0.19 -9.38
CA VAL A 349 -15.24 0.47 -8.07
C VAL A 349 -16.00 1.57 -7.33
N PHE A 350 -16.40 2.65 -8.02
CA PHE A 350 -17.21 3.71 -7.42
C PHE A 350 -18.56 3.20 -6.92
N ILE A 351 -19.30 2.46 -7.76
CA ILE A 351 -20.61 1.90 -7.38
C ILE A 351 -20.49 0.96 -6.17
N VAL A 352 -19.49 0.09 -6.16
CA VAL A 352 -19.25 -0.86 -5.05
C VAL A 352 -18.71 -0.16 -3.81
N GLY A 353 -17.93 0.91 -3.97
CA GLY A 353 -17.35 1.68 -2.88
C GLY A 353 -18.32 2.67 -2.19
N VAL A 354 -19.38 3.13 -2.88
CA VAL A 354 -20.35 4.09 -2.32
C VAL A 354 -21.05 3.56 -1.05
N PRO A 355 -21.54 2.30 -1.00
CA PRO A 355 -22.10 1.74 0.24
C PRO A 355 -21.13 1.75 1.42
N ALA A 356 -19.85 1.44 1.19
CA ALA A 356 -18.81 1.51 2.22
C ALA A 356 -18.59 2.96 2.69
N THR A 357 -18.51 3.91 1.77
CA THR A 357 -18.43 5.34 2.09
C THR A 357 -19.60 5.81 2.95
N LEU A 358 -20.83 5.43 2.60
CA LEU A 358 -22.04 5.85 3.31
C LEU A 358 -22.24 5.12 4.65
N SER A 359 -21.48 4.05 4.91
CA SER A 359 -21.54 3.31 6.19
C SER A 359 -21.01 4.10 7.38
N PHE A 360 -20.33 5.23 7.14
CA PHE A 360 -19.95 6.20 8.18
C PHE A 360 -21.01 7.27 8.46
N GLY A 361 -22.16 7.22 7.78
CA GLY A 361 -23.24 8.20 7.91
C GLY A 361 -24.62 7.54 7.78
N PRO A 362 -25.35 7.75 6.67
CA PRO A 362 -26.71 7.24 6.50
C PRO A 362 -26.86 5.72 6.65
N LEU A 363 -25.84 4.95 6.27
CA LEU A 363 -25.87 3.48 6.34
C LEU A 363 -25.16 2.93 7.59
N SER A 364 -24.86 3.76 8.58
CA SER A 364 -24.15 3.34 9.81
C SER A 364 -24.90 2.32 10.67
N HIS A 365 -26.22 2.26 10.52
CA HIS A 365 -27.10 1.29 11.17
C HIS A 365 -27.00 -0.11 10.56
N ILE A 366 -26.46 -0.25 9.34
CA ILE A 366 -26.27 -1.55 8.68
C ILE A 366 -24.96 -2.15 9.21
N GLN A 367 -25.09 -3.03 10.19
CA GLN A 367 -23.98 -3.78 10.77
C GLN A 367 -24.24 -5.27 10.68
N PHE A 368 -23.22 -6.03 10.26
CA PHE A 368 -23.25 -7.48 10.16
C PHE A 368 -21.82 -8.03 10.13
N GLY A 369 -21.63 -9.30 10.51
CA GLY A 369 -20.30 -9.93 10.42
C GLY A 369 -19.22 -9.13 11.16
N ALA A 370 -18.26 -8.59 10.41
CA ALA A 370 -17.12 -7.85 10.94
C ALA A 370 -17.42 -6.40 11.38
N GLY A 371 -18.62 -5.87 11.10
CA GLY A 371 -19.01 -4.50 11.49
C GLY A 371 -19.84 -3.79 10.42
N SER A 372 -19.44 -2.56 10.09
CA SER A 372 -20.05 -1.78 9.01
C SER A 372 -19.77 -2.40 7.63
N ILE A 373 -20.40 -1.86 6.57
CA ILE A 373 -20.09 -2.29 5.19
C ILE A 373 -18.60 -2.09 4.87
N PHE A 374 -18.00 -0.98 5.33
CA PHE A 374 -16.57 -0.74 5.19
C PHE A 374 -15.74 -1.82 5.87
N ASP A 375 -16.06 -2.15 7.12
CA ASP A 375 -15.30 -3.15 7.91
C ASP A 375 -15.39 -4.54 7.30
N ASN A 376 -16.56 -4.92 6.76
CA ASN A 376 -16.72 -6.19 6.06
C ASN A 376 -15.89 -6.25 4.77
N MET A 377 -15.80 -5.16 4.02
CA MET A 377 -14.97 -5.11 2.81
C MET A 377 -13.48 -5.21 3.14
N ASP A 378 -13.04 -4.52 4.20
CA ASP A 378 -11.67 -4.67 4.69
C ASP A 378 -11.41 -6.10 5.16
N PHE A 379 -12.30 -6.70 5.97
CA PHE A 379 -12.16 -8.08 6.44
C PHE A 379 -12.06 -9.08 5.29
N VAL A 380 -12.96 -8.99 4.29
CA VAL A 380 -12.94 -9.87 3.11
C VAL A 380 -11.61 -9.74 2.35
N PHE A 381 -11.08 -8.53 2.22
CA PHE A 381 -9.79 -8.35 1.57
C PHE A 381 -8.62 -8.82 2.44
N SER A 382 -8.45 -8.22 3.61
CA SER A 382 -7.29 -8.30 4.48
C SER A 382 -7.15 -9.68 5.14
N ASN A 383 -8.27 -10.29 5.57
CA ASN A 383 -8.24 -11.55 6.31
C ASN A 383 -8.54 -12.77 5.44
N ILE A 384 -9.14 -12.60 4.25
CA ILE A 384 -9.55 -13.73 3.39
C ILE A 384 -8.80 -13.71 2.05
N LEU A 385 -9.08 -12.73 1.19
CA LEU A 385 -8.59 -12.75 -0.19
C LEU A 385 -7.06 -12.60 -0.29
N LEU A 386 -6.48 -11.73 0.54
CA LEU A 386 -5.04 -11.49 0.54
C LEU A 386 -4.23 -12.72 1.00
N PRO A 387 -4.49 -13.34 2.17
CA PRO A 387 -3.75 -14.54 2.59
C PRO A 387 -3.96 -15.73 1.64
N ILE A 388 -5.19 -15.94 1.15
CA ILE A 388 -5.49 -17.01 0.17
C ILE A 388 -4.73 -16.76 -1.12
N GLY A 389 -4.74 -15.54 -1.64
CA GLY A 389 -3.99 -15.17 -2.84
C GLY A 389 -2.48 -15.37 -2.69
N ALA A 390 -1.92 -14.96 -1.55
CA ALA A 390 -0.51 -15.12 -1.22
C ALA A 390 -0.12 -16.61 -1.13
N LEU A 391 -0.89 -17.41 -0.38
CA LEU A 391 -0.63 -18.84 -0.22
C LEU A 391 -0.79 -19.59 -1.55
N ALA A 392 -1.88 -19.35 -2.28
CA ALA A 392 -2.15 -20.04 -3.53
C ALA A 392 -1.11 -19.71 -4.60
N SER A 393 -0.72 -18.43 -4.76
CA SER A 393 0.32 -18.03 -5.71
C SER A 393 1.66 -18.66 -5.37
N MET A 394 2.02 -18.71 -4.09
CA MET A 394 3.24 -19.34 -3.63
C MET A 394 3.26 -20.85 -3.85
N LEU A 395 2.16 -21.55 -3.57
CA LEU A 395 2.06 -22.99 -3.83
C LEU A 395 2.14 -23.29 -5.33
N ALA A 396 1.46 -22.50 -6.16
CA ALA A 396 1.53 -22.64 -7.62
C ALA A 396 2.96 -22.44 -8.13
N ILE A 397 3.67 -21.43 -7.64
CA ILE A 397 5.02 -21.10 -8.10
C ILE A 397 6.03 -22.11 -7.54
N GLY A 398 5.97 -22.41 -6.25
CA GLY A 398 6.91 -23.32 -5.58
C GLY A 398 6.78 -24.78 -6.02
N TYR A 399 5.58 -25.26 -6.36
CA TYR A 399 5.31 -26.66 -6.65
C TYR A 399 4.90 -26.96 -8.11
N ALA A 400 4.25 -26.04 -8.81
CA ALA A 400 3.79 -26.28 -10.19
C ALA A 400 4.72 -25.71 -11.27
N MET A 401 5.55 -24.70 -10.96
CA MET A 401 6.59 -24.24 -11.90
C MET A 401 7.85 -25.12 -11.85
N GLU A 402 8.45 -25.31 -13.01
CA GLU A 402 9.74 -26.00 -13.13
C GLU A 402 10.85 -25.19 -12.46
N LYS A 403 11.67 -25.87 -11.64
CA LYS A 403 12.82 -25.27 -10.94
C LYS A 403 13.78 -24.56 -11.90
N VAL A 404 13.96 -25.08 -13.12
CA VAL A 404 14.83 -24.48 -14.15
C VAL A 404 14.31 -23.10 -14.55
N ARG A 405 13.00 -22.95 -14.77
CA ARG A 405 12.39 -21.66 -15.11
C ARG A 405 12.57 -20.64 -14.00
N LEU A 406 12.36 -21.05 -12.75
CA LEU A 406 12.59 -20.17 -11.59
C LEU A 406 14.05 -19.77 -11.45
N LYS A 407 14.99 -20.68 -11.75
CA LYS A 407 16.42 -20.36 -11.77
C LYS A 407 16.75 -19.32 -12.84
N THR A 408 16.15 -19.44 -14.02
CA THR A 408 16.28 -18.44 -15.09
C THR A 408 15.74 -17.09 -14.65
N GLY A 409 14.55 -17.06 -14.04
CA GLY A 409 13.96 -15.82 -13.52
C GLY A 409 14.78 -15.18 -12.40
N PHE A 410 15.35 -15.99 -11.49
CA PHE A 410 16.22 -15.51 -10.41
C PHE A 410 17.50 -14.80 -10.93
N GLY A 411 17.88 -15.09 -12.18
CA GLY A 411 18.98 -14.44 -12.88
C GLY A 411 20.36 -14.76 -12.29
N ASN A 412 21.32 -13.87 -12.57
CA ASN A 412 22.72 -14.04 -12.16
C ASN A 412 22.87 -14.24 -10.65
N ASP A 413 23.50 -15.33 -10.21
CA ASP A 413 23.57 -15.75 -8.81
C ASP A 413 25.02 -16.00 -8.35
N PRO A 414 25.84 -14.94 -8.22
CA PRO A 414 27.26 -15.08 -7.83
C PRO A 414 27.42 -15.66 -6.42
N LEU A 415 26.46 -15.39 -5.54
CA LEU A 415 26.45 -15.86 -4.15
C LEU A 415 25.82 -17.25 -3.97
N LYS A 416 25.39 -17.91 -5.06
CA LYS A 416 24.74 -19.23 -5.06
C LYS A 416 23.51 -19.32 -4.12
N LEU A 417 22.77 -18.22 -3.97
CA LEU A 417 21.63 -18.10 -3.07
C LEU A 417 20.34 -18.72 -3.62
N PHE A 418 20.30 -19.09 -4.92
CA PHE A 418 19.10 -19.63 -5.53
C PHE A 418 18.56 -20.87 -4.80
N ALA A 419 19.44 -21.78 -4.37
CA ALA A 419 19.01 -23.00 -3.68
C ALA A 419 18.33 -22.68 -2.34
N ILE A 420 18.91 -21.76 -1.56
CA ILE A 420 18.38 -21.31 -0.28
C ILE A 420 17.03 -20.61 -0.51
N TRP A 421 16.99 -19.64 -1.43
CA TRP A 421 15.78 -18.91 -1.81
C TRP A 421 14.67 -19.85 -2.29
N TYR A 422 15.01 -20.85 -3.10
CA TYR A 422 14.07 -21.84 -3.63
C TYR A 422 13.46 -22.70 -2.52
N ILE A 423 14.27 -23.20 -1.58
CA ILE A 423 13.78 -23.93 -0.40
C ILE A 423 12.86 -23.04 0.43
N PHE A 424 13.26 -21.79 0.62
CA PHE A 424 12.52 -20.82 1.41
C PHE A 424 11.13 -20.54 0.84
N ILE A 425 11.04 -20.26 -0.47
CA ILE A 425 9.77 -20.04 -1.18
C ILE A 425 8.91 -21.31 -1.25
N ARG A 426 9.52 -22.49 -1.40
CA ARG A 426 8.79 -23.75 -1.59
C ARG A 426 8.27 -24.34 -0.28
N TYR A 427 8.98 -24.18 0.83
CA TYR A 427 8.67 -24.90 2.08
C TYR A 427 8.41 -23.97 3.26
N ILE A 428 9.26 -22.97 3.49
CA ILE A 428 9.19 -22.15 4.71
C ILE A 428 8.08 -21.11 4.59
N LEU A 429 8.08 -20.33 3.51
CA LEU A 429 7.11 -19.25 3.33
C LEU A 429 5.64 -19.69 3.23
N PRO A 430 5.28 -20.83 2.61
CA PRO A 430 3.90 -21.29 2.62
C PRO A 430 3.41 -21.58 4.03
N VAL A 431 4.28 -22.14 4.90
CA VAL A 431 3.96 -22.41 6.30
C VAL A 431 3.81 -21.09 7.07
N VAL A 432 4.71 -20.14 6.86
CA VAL A 432 4.63 -18.81 7.48
C VAL A 432 3.33 -18.10 7.11
N ILE A 433 2.95 -18.07 5.83
CA ILE A 433 1.67 -17.47 5.37
C ILE A 433 0.47 -18.23 5.94
N LEU A 434 0.52 -19.57 5.96
CA LEU A 434 -0.56 -20.39 6.51
C LEU A 434 -0.77 -20.11 8.00
N LEU A 435 0.31 -19.97 8.77
CA LEU A 435 0.23 -19.60 10.19
C LEU A 435 -0.40 -18.22 10.37
N VAL A 436 0.06 -17.21 9.61
CA VAL A 436 -0.54 -15.86 9.64
C VAL A 436 -2.01 -15.92 9.28
N PHE A 437 -2.38 -16.71 8.27
CA PHE A 437 -3.77 -16.82 7.83
C PHE A 437 -4.66 -17.46 8.89
N ILE A 438 -4.24 -18.58 9.49
CA ILE A 438 -5.00 -19.24 10.56
C ILE A 438 -5.18 -18.28 11.75
N LEU A 439 -4.12 -17.57 12.12
CA LEU A 439 -4.12 -16.68 13.28
C LEU A 439 -4.85 -15.35 13.04
N GLN A 440 -5.12 -14.98 11.78
CA GLN A 440 -5.98 -13.84 11.45
C GLN A 440 -7.47 -14.17 11.46
N LEU A 441 -7.82 -15.46 11.54
CA LEU A 441 -9.20 -15.96 11.57
C LEU A 441 -9.67 -16.38 12.97
N VAL A 442 -8.72 -16.60 13.88
CA VAL A 442 -8.95 -16.89 15.31
C VAL A 442 -8.81 -15.58 16.08
#